data_AF-A0AA39G6Y3-F1
#
_entry.id   AF-A0AA39G6Y3-F1
#
_cell.length_a   1.000
_cell.length_b   1.000
_cell.length_c   1.000
_cell.angle_alpha   90.00
_cell.angle_beta   90.00
_cell.angle_gamma   90.00
#
_symmetry.space_group_name_H-M   'P 1'
#
loop_
_entity.id
_entity.type
_entity.pdbx_description
1 polymer ?
#
loop_
_entity_poly.entity_id
_entity_poly.type
_entity_poly.pdbx_seq_one_letter_code
_entity_poly.pdbx_strand_id
1 'polypeptide(L)'
;MKLMGDNIRGYKTKLIKPFNGNDGFKMCKNGFCCHFSIEMEYREHSITESAKYYQYRLAVFNGVRYLRSGDMVGIEVCGIIACRNNTTKSCNKRYNIVTDIVNPITFRFINIRTQVSISSNISRFPLSLTSNMDQLNVNDFIFSIFLYNATHNTIEYTLKKPSDDLMTFALYGRNFTRDRLPKTLPKKKKQKRY
;
A
#
# COMPACT_ATOMS: atom_id res chain seq x y z
N MET A 1 19.91 3.62 15.25
CA MET A 1 19.28 4.26 14.07
C MET A 1 17.77 4.09 14.15
N LYS A 2 16.97 5.17 14.09
CA LYS A 2 15.50 5.11 14.18
C LYS A 2 14.90 5.14 12.78
N LEU A 3 14.31 4.02 12.33
CA LEU A 3 13.58 3.97 11.06
C LEU A 3 12.37 4.93 11.12
N MET A 4 12.26 5.79 10.12
CA MET A 4 11.13 6.72 9.99
C MET A 4 10.09 6.15 9.04
N GLY A 5 8.87 5.97 9.54
CA GLY A 5 7.74 5.53 8.73
C GLY A 5 7.26 6.62 7.77
N ASP A 6 6.61 6.18 6.68
CA ASP A 6 6.11 7.10 5.66
C ASP A 6 4.93 7.97 6.16
N ASN A 7 4.86 9.23 5.71
CA ASN A 7 3.76 10.15 6.00
C ASN A 7 2.58 9.95 5.03
N ILE A 8 1.63 9.12 5.44
CA ILE A 8 0.47 8.77 4.62
C ILE A 8 -0.73 9.73 4.74
N ARG A 9 -0.59 10.91 5.37
CA ARG A 9 -1.72 11.85 5.57
C ARG A 9 -2.37 12.30 4.26
N GLY A 10 -1.61 12.31 3.17
CA GLY A 10 -2.09 12.62 1.82
C GLY A 10 -2.83 11.46 1.14
N TYR A 11 -2.77 10.23 1.64
CA TYR A 11 -3.28 9.05 0.95
C TYR A 11 -4.80 8.91 1.15
N LYS A 12 -5.50 8.38 0.15
CA LYS A 12 -6.84 7.82 0.37
C LYS A 12 -6.62 6.40 0.90
N THR A 13 -7.13 6.11 2.09
CA THR A 13 -6.97 4.78 2.69
C THR A 13 -8.30 4.14 3.07
N LYS A 14 -8.35 2.82 3.05
CA LYS A 14 -9.51 2.01 3.50
C LYS A 14 -8.99 0.92 4.43
N LEU A 15 -9.61 0.77 5.61
CA LEU A 15 -9.32 -0.35 6.50
C LEU A 15 -9.84 -1.63 5.85
N ILE A 16 -9.01 -2.68 5.84
CA ILE A 16 -9.44 -4.03 5.49
C ILE A 16 -9.90 -4.66 6.80
N LYS A 17 -11.20 -4.90 6.92
CA LYS A 17 -11.70 -5.76 8.01
C LYS A 17 -11.24 -7.19 7.69
N PRO A 18 -10.68 -7.95 8.64
CA PRO A 18 -10.28 -9.32 8.36
C PRO A 18 -11.45 -10.17 7.85
N PHE A 19 -11.17 -11.07 6.90
CA PHE A 19 -12.14 -11.97 6.30
C PHE A 19 -11.46 -13.29 5.91
N ASN A 20 -12.28 -14.32 5.64
CA ASN A 20 -11.83 -15.59 5.07
C ASN A 20 -12.35 -15.70 3.63
N GLY A 21 -11.48 -16.04 2.68
CA GLY A 21 -11.81 -16.16 1.26
C GLY A 21 -11.34 -14.96 0.44
N ASN A 22 -12.10 -14.57 -0.59
CA ASN A 22 -11.67 -13.62 -1.61
C ASN A 22 -12.53 -12.35 -1.61
N ASP A 23 -11.91 -11.18 -1.71
CA ASP A 23 -12.60 -9.89 -1.86
C ASP A 23 -11.87 -8.98 -2.87
N GLY A 24 -12.63 -8.08 -3.48
CA GLY A 24 -12.19 -7.15 -4.51
C GLY A 24 -12.44 -5.69 -4.11
N PHE A 25 -11.43 -4.84 -4.29
CA PHE A 25 -11.53 -3.42 -3.97
C PHE A 25 -11.07 -2.53 -5.11
N LYS A 26 -11.82 -1.45 -5.37
CA LYS A 26 -11.39 -0.38 -6.28
C LYS A 26 -11.22 0.92 -5.50
N MET A 27 -10.05 1.55 -5.62
CA MET A 27 -9.77 2.83 -4.98
C MET A 27 -9.08 3.79 -5.91
N CYS A 28 -9.62 5.01 -6.00
CA CYS A 28 -9.05 6.07 -6.81
C CYS A 28 -8.69 7.31 -6.00
N LYS A 29 -7.60 7.97 -6.39
CA LYS A 29 -7.24 9.31 -5.95
C LYS A 29 -6.67 10.11 -7.13
N ASN A 30 -7.22 11.30 -7.38
CA ASN A 30 -6.76 12.25 -8.41
C ASN A 30 -6.55 11.58 -9.78
N GLY A 31 -7.55 10.85 -10.28
CA GLY A 31 -7.51 10.18 -11.59
C GLY A 31 -6.70 8.87 -11.65
N PHE A 32 -5.94 8.52 -10.61
CA PHE A 32 -5.22 7.25 -10.52
C PHE A 32 -6.07 6.24 -9.73
N CYS A 33 -6.34 5.08 -10.34
CA CYS A 33 -7.24 4.06 -9.82
C CYS A 33 -6.54 2.70 -9.71
N CYS A 34 -6.64 2.09 -8.53
CA CYS A 34 -6.07 0.79 -8.22
C CYS A 34 -7.20 -0.21 -7.98
N HIS A 35 -7.06 -1.38 -8.57
CA HIS A 35 -7.87 -2.57 -8.31
C HIS A 35 -7.04 -3.52 -7.44
N PHE A 36 -7.65 -4.04 -6.38
CA PHE A 36 -7.05 -4.99 -5.46
C PHE A 36 -7.92 -6.23 -5.44
N SER A 37 -7.33 -7.39 -5.73
CA SER A 37 -7.95 -8.69 -5.50
C SER A 37 -7.16 -9.38 -4.39
N ILE A 38 -7.83 -9.74 -3.31
CA ILE A 38 -7.18 -10.25 -2.09
C ILE A 38 -7.84 -11.56 -1.71
N GLU A 39 -7.02 -12.59 -1.46
CA GLU A 39 -7.42 -13.79 -0.73
C GLU A 39 -6.77 -13.78 0.64
N MET A 40 -7.60 -13.88 1.67
CA MET A 40 -7.20 -13.74 3.07
C MET A 40 -7.68 -14.94 3.87
N GLU A 41 -6.83 -15.37 4.79
CA GLU A 41 -7.19 -16.26 5.89
C GLU A 41 -7.01 -15.50 7.19
N TYR A 42 -8.03 -15.55 8.04
CA TYR A 42 -8.09 -14.90 9.33
C TYR A 42 -8.32 -15.92 10.45
N ARG A 43 -7.32 -16.07 11.32
CA ARG A 43 -7.29 -16.98 12.46
C ARG A 43 -7.62 -16.23 13.74
N GLU A 44 -8.89 -15.87 13.93
CA GLU A 44 -9.35 -15.07 15.08
C GLU A 44 -8.95 -15.66 16.43
N HIS A 45 -9.02 -16.98 16.58
CA HIS A 45 -8.65 -17.69 17.82
C HIS A 45 -7.19 -17.50 18.25
N SER A 46 -6.31 -17.02 17.36
CA SER A 46 -4.93 -16.69 17.71
C SER A 46 -4.78 -15.34 18.44
N ILE A 47 -5.84 -14.54 18.52
CA ILE A 47 -5.84 -13.23 19.16
C ILE A 47 -6.33 -13.37 20.60
N THR A 48 -5.39 -13.28 21.56
CA THR A 48 -5.72 -13.09 22.98
C THR A 48 -5.90 -11.60 23.29
N GLU A 49 -6.48 -11.28 24.45
CA GLU A 49 -6.75 -9.88 24.85
C GLU A 49 -5.50 -8.99 24.88
N SER A 50 -4.34 -9.57 25.20
CA SER A 50 -3.04 -8.88 25.20
C SER A 50 -2.27 -8.98 23.89
N ALA A 51 -2.79 -9.71 22.89
CA ALA A 51 -2.06 -10.00 21.66
C ALA A 51 -1.89 -8.74 20.81
N LYS A 52 -0.67 -8.51 20.34
CA LYS A 52 -0.38 -7.43 19.39
C LYS A 52 -0.26 -8.02 17.99
N TYR A 53 -0.95 -7.41 17.04
CA TYR A 53 -0.91 -7.83 15.65
C TYR A 53 -1.06 -6.62 14.73
N TYR A 54 -0.76 -6.81 13.45
CA TYR A 54 -0.95 -5.77 12.45
C TYR A 54 -2.34 -5.86 11.82
N GLN A 55 -2.96 -4.70 11.66
CA GLN A 55 -4.14 -4.51 10.84
C GLN A 55 -3.73 -3.91 9.50
N TYR A 56 -4.47 -4.19 8.44
CA TYR A 56 -4.08 -3.79 7.09
C TYR A 56 -5.00 -2.72 6.50
N ARG A 57 -4.41 -1.80 5.75
CA ARG A 57 -5.15 -0.79 4.99
C ARG A 57 -4.73 -0.80 3.52
N LEU A 58 -5.70 -0.61 2.65
CA LEU A 58 -5.45 -0.18 1.29
C LEU A 58 -5.05 1.29 1.31
N ALA A 59 -4.11 1.68 0.46
CA ALA A 59 -3.59 3.02 0.35
C ALA A 59 -3.39 3.39 -1.12
N VAL A 60 -4.01 4.50 -1.54
CA VAL A 60 -3.86 5.07 -2.89
C VAL A 60 -3.44 6.52 -2.82
N PHE A 61 -2.41 6.88 -3.56
CA PHE A 61 -1.93 8.24 -3.69
C PHE A 61 -1.59 8.57 -5.14
N ASN A 62 -1.84 9.83 -5.52
CA ASN A 62 -1.40 10.39 -6.78
C ASN A 62 -1.27 11.90 -6.61
N GLY A 63 -0.04 12.41 -6.64
CA GLY A 63 0.22 13.82 -6.37
C GLY A 63 1.66 14.07 -5.95
N VAL A 64 1.91 15.23 -5.35
CA VAL A 64 3.24 15.69 -4.96
C VAL A 64 3.39 15.62 -3.46
N ARG A 65 4.54 15.11 -3.01
CA ARG A 65 4.91 15.06 -1.59
C ARG A 65 6.27 15.69 -1.36
N TYR A 66 6.49 16.11 -0.13
CA TYR A 66 7.79 16.52 0.34
C TYR A 66 8.58 15.29 0.79
N LEU A 67 9.79 15.11 0.26
CA LEU A 67 10.78 14.17 0.77
C LEU A 67 11.58 14.80 1.91
N ARG A 68 12.21 13.97 2.71
CA ARG A 68 13.05 14.44 3.82
C ARG A 68 14.26 15.25 3.34
N SER A 69 14.72 15.02 2.10
CA SER A 69 15.82 15.76 1.47
C SER A 69 15.49 17.23 1.22
N GLY A 70 14.22 17.64 1.28
CA GLY A 70 13.78 18.96 0.86
C GLY A 70 13.00 18.96 -0.45
N ASP A 71 13.07 17.86 -1.20
CA ASP A 71 12.54 17.83 -2.55
C ASP A 71 11.03 17.62 -2.59
N MET A 72 10.36 18.38 -3.46
CA MET A 72 8.97 18.13 -3.83
C MET A 72 8.94 17.17 -5.02
N VAL A 73 8.38 15.98 -4.81
CA VAL A 73 8.41 14.90 -5.79
C VAL A 73 7.01 14.37 -6.11
N GLY A 74 6.75 14.14 -7.40
CA GLY A 74 5.48 13.63 -7.88
C GLY A 74 5.38 12.10 -7.80
N ILE A 75 4.58 11.53 -6.91
CA ILE A 75 4.46 10.08 -6.77
C ILE A 75 3.04 9.58 -7.05
N GLU A 76 2.95 8.33 -7.45
CA GLU A 76 1.71 7.55 -7.50
C GLU A 76 1.91 6.21 -6.80
N VAL A 77 0.95 5.80 -5.98
CA VAL A 77 1.08 4.61 -5.13
C VAL A 77 -0.25 3.87 -5.06
N CYS A 78 -0.20 2.56 -5.26
CA CYS A 78 -1.24 1.61 -4.87
C CYS A 78 -0.60 0.64 -3.89
N GLY A 79 -1.17 0.38 -2.72
CA GLY A 79 -0.57 -0.62 -1.84
C GLY A 79 -1.41 -1.03 -0.67
N ILE A 80 -1.01 -2.14 -0.07
CA ILE A 80 -1.45 -2.62 1.23
C ILE A 80 -0.36 -2.23 2.24
N ILE A 81 -0.76 -1.66 3.37
CA ILE A 81 0.14 -1.22 4.43
C ILE A 81 -0.31 -1.76 5.78
N ALA A 82 0.65 -2.25 6.57
CA ALA A 82 0.45 -2.69 7.94
C ALA A 82 0.35 -1.49 8.90
N CYS A 83 -0.54 -1.62 9.88
CA CYS A 83 -0.83 -0.62 10.91
C CYS A 83 -0.96 -1.30 12.26
N ARG A 84 -0.45 -0.68 13.32
CA ARG A 84 -0.56 -1.24 14.68
C ARG A 84 -1.97 -1.15 15.26
N ASN A 85 -2.85 -0.38 14.63
CA ASN A 85 -4.26 -0.27 14.99
C ASN A 85 -5.06 0.33 13.82
N ASN A 86 -6.35 0.57 14.03
CA ASN A 86 -7.27 1.07 13.00
C ASN A 86 -7.02 2.52 12.53
N THR A 87 -6.10 3.26 13.18
CA THR A 87 -5.78 4.65 12.84
C THR A 87 -4.71 4.76 11.76
N THR A 88 -4.83 5.73 10.85
CA THR A 88 -3.80 5.96 9.82
C THR A 88 -2.45 6.40 10.39
N LYS A 89 -2.43 6.99 11.60
CA LYS A 89 -1.20 7.40 12.28
C LYS A 89 -0.35 6.22 12.79
N SER A 90 -0.94 5.03 12.88
CA SER A 90 -0.24 3.82 13.33
C SER A 90 0.34 2.99 12.19
N CYS A 91 0.03 3.33 10.95
CA CYS A 91 0.53 2.66 9.76
C CYS A 91 2.00 2.93 9.52
N ASN A 92 2.69 1.98 8.87
CA ASN A 92 4.13 2.01 8.62
C ASN A 92 4.95 2.17 9.91
N LYS A 93 4.42 1.69 11.04
CA LYS A 93 5.13 1.64 12.32
C LYS A 93 5.24 0.20 12.76
N ARG A 94 6.43 -0.21 13.14
CA ARG A 94 6.69 -1.54 13.71
C ARG A 94 6.37 -1.55 15.20
N TYR A 95 5.99 -2.71 15.70
CA TYR A 95 6.13 -3.02 17.12
C TYR A 95 7.62 -3.12 17.49
N ASN A 96 7.92 -3.06 18.78
CA ASN A 96 9.30 -3.24 19.24
C ASN A 96 9.69 -4.73 19.10
N ILE A 97 10.98 -5.02 18.89
CA ILE A 97 11.50 -6.39 18.67
C ILE A 97 11.19 -7.30 19.87
N VAL A 98 11.12 -6.75 21.08
CA VAL A 98 10.84 -7.49 22.34
C VAL A 98 9.33 -7.72 22.57
N THR A 99 8.51 -7.58 21.53
CA THR A 99 7.06 -7.73 21.66
C THR A 99 6.65 -9.07 21.07
N ASP A 100 5.86 -9.84 21.81
CA ASP A 100 5.13 -10.97 21.22
C ASP A 100 4.09 -10.43 20.24
N ILE A 101 4.33 -10.68 18.95
CA ILE A 101 3.45 -10.30 17.85
C ILE A 101 2.86 -11.58 17.29
N VAL A 102 1.53 -11.66 17.23
CA VAL A 102 0.83 -12.74 16.55
C VAL A 102 0.46 -12.30 15.14
N ASN A 103 0.44 -13.26 14.20
CA ASN A 103 0.05 -13.05 12.80
C ASN A 103 -1.29 -13.75 12.51
N PRO A 104 -2.43 -13.14 12.88
CA PRO A 104 -3.74 -13.74 12.68
C PRO A 104 -4.20 -13.66 11.23
N ILE A 105 -3.52 -12.87 10.38
CA ILE A 105 -3.89 -12.62 9.00
C ILE A 105 -2.80 -13.19 8.09
N THR A 106 -3.19 -14.12 7.23
CA THR A 106 -2.36 -14.63 6.14
C THR A 106 -2.95 -14.18 4.82
N PHE A 107 -2.17 -13.47 4.01
CA PHE A 107 -2.54 -13.21 2.62
C PHE A 107 -2.16 -14.44 1.80
N ARG A 108 -3.14 -15.16 1.30
CA ARG A 108 -2.93 -16.30 0.39
C ARG A 108 -2.62 -15.83 -1.03
N PHE A 109 -3.27 -14.73 -1.42
CA PHE A 109 -3.10 -14.10 -2.72
C PHE A 109 -3.34 -12.58 -2.62
N ILE A 110 -2.56 -11.81 -3.37
CA ILE A 110 -2.76 -10.38 -3.56
C ILE A 110 -2.50 -10.09 -5.03
N ASN A 111 -3.41 -9.40 -5.70
CA ASN A 111 -3.14 -8.78 -7.00
C ASN A 111 -3.50 -7.30 -6.93
N ILE A 112 -2.52 -6.46 -7.24
CA ILE A 112 -2.72 -5.02 -7.43
C ILE A 112 -2.62 -4.76 -8.93
N ARG A 113 -3.70 -4.25 -9.51
CA ARG A 113 -3.79 -3.89 -10.93
C ARG A 113 -4.12 -2.41 -11.10
N THR A 114 -3.43 -1.75 -12.01
CA THR A 114 -3.73 -0.37 -12.41
C THR A 114 -3.56 -0.20 -13.91
N GLN A 115 -4.36 0.70 -14.49
CA GLN A 115 -4.22 1.13 -15.88
C GLN A 115 -3.73 2.57 -15.89
N VAL A 116 -2.69 2.84 -16.67
CA VAL A 116 -1.99 4.12 -16.69
C VAL A 116 -1.56 4.49 -18.09
N SER A 117 -1.48 5.77 -18.38
CA SER A 117 -0.94 6.24 -19.66
C SER A 117 0.53 5.86 -19.81
N ILE A 118 0.92 5.53 -21.04
CA ILE A 118 2.30 5.29 -21.43
C ILE A 118 3.04 6.63 -21.33
N SER A 119 4.14 6.65 -20.58
CA SER A 119 4.96 7.84 -20.42
C SER A 119 6.38 7.47 -20.02
N SER A 120 7.37 8.02 -20.72
CA SER A 120 8.79 7.90 -20.36
C SER A 120 9.15 8.70 -19.09
N ASN A 121 8.30 9.64 -18.68
CA ASN A 121 8.51 10.46 -17.49
C ASN A 121 7.95 9.82 -16.20
N ILE A 122 7.46 8.58 -16.27
CA ILE A 122 6.89 7.89 -15.11
C ILE A 122 7.48 6.49 -14.99
N SER A 123 8.34 6.29 -13.99
CA SER A 123 8.93 4.99 -13.67
C SER A 123 8.14 4.32 -12.54
N ARG A 124 7.85 3.02 -12.67
CA ARG A 124 6.96 2.28 -11.76
C ARG A 124 7.58 0.95 -11.38
N PHE A 125 7.52 0.62 -10.10
CA PHE A 125 8.22 -0.53 -9.54
C PHE A 125 7.37 -1.23 -8.47
N PRO A 126 7.50 -2.56 -8.34
CA PRO A 126 6.95 -3.29 -7.22
C PRO A 126 7.79 -3.02 -5.97
N LEU A 127 7.12 -2.79 -4.84
CA LEU A 127 7.74 -2.65 -3.52
C LEU A 127 7.07 -3.61 -2.56
N SER A 128 7.87 -4.41 -1.86
CA SER A 128 7.41 -5.22 -0.74
C SER A 128 8.37 -5.10 0.43
N LEU A 129 7.83 -5.30 1.63
CA LEU A 129 8.60 -5.32 2.87
C LEU A 129 7.92 -6.27 3.84
N THR A 130 8.70 -7.15 4.46
CA THR A 130 8.25 -8.03 5.54
C THR A 130 8.47 -7.41 6.91
N SER A 131 7.96 -8.04 7.96
CA SER A 131 8.12 -7.63 9.35
C SER A 131 9.59 -7.63 9.80
N ASN A 132 10.42 -8.44 9.15
CA ASN A 132 11.87 -8.53 9.34
C ASN A 132 12.67 -7.48 8.55
N MET A 133 12.00 -6.60 7.79
CA MET A 133 12.59 -5.60 6.88
C MET A 133 13.23 -6.18 5.62
N ASP A 134 12.88 -7.41 5.26
CA ASP A 134 13.33 -8.03 4.03
C ASP A 134 12.35 -7.73 2.89
N GLN A 135 12.87 -7.73 1.67
CA GLN A 135 12.01 -7.75 0.47
C GLN A 135 11.48 -9.17 0.27
N LEU A 136 10.34 -9.31 -0.40
CA LEU A 136 9.88 -10.63 -0.82
C LEU A 136 10.88 -11.26 -1.79
N ASN A 137 10.99 -12.59 -1.74
CA ASN A 137 11.78 -13.31 -2.72
C ASN A 137 11.19 -13.11 -4.13
N VAL A 138 12.04 -12.98 -5.14
CA VAL A 138 11.63 -12.80 -6.54
C VAL A 138 10.71 -13.91 -7.05
N ASN A 139 10.80 -15.11 -6.47
CA ASN A 139 9.95 -16.24 -6.83
C ASN A 139 8.54 -16.16 -6.20
N ASP A 140 8.38 -15.38 -5.12
CA ASP A 140 7.13 -15.29 -4.34
C ASP A 140 6.12 -14.34 -4.99
N PHE A 141 6.54 -13.55 -5.99
CA PHE A 141 5.68 -12.59 -6.68
C PHE A 141 5.86 -12.62 -8.21
N ILE A 142 4.94 -11.95 -8.90
CA ILE A 142 5.06 -11.59 -10.33
C ILE A 142 4.82 -10.09 -10.44
N PHE A 143 5.65 -9.42 -11.22
CA PHE A 143 5.44 -8.04 -11.64
C PHE A 143 5.46 -7.97 -13.15
N SER A 144 4.37 -7.46 -13.73
CA SER A 144 4.18 -7.42 -15.18
C SER A 144 3.68 -6.05 -15.62
N ILE A 145 4.21 -5.59 -16.75
CA ILE A 145 3.72 -4.41 -17.46
C ILE A 145 3.41 -4.85 -18.89
N PHE A 146 2.18 -4.64 -19.34
CA PHE A 146 1.77 -5.00 -20.69
C PHE A 146 0.88 -3.91 -21.30
N LEU A 147 0.92 -3.79 -22.63
CA LEU A 147 0.08 -2.85 -23.36
C LEU A 147 -1.39 -3.21 -23.17
N TYR A 148 -2.19 -2.24 -22.75
CA TYR A 148 -3.65 -2.37 -22.75
C TYR A 148 -4.22 -1.88 -24.08
N ASN A 149 -3.68 -0.77 -24.59
CA ASN A 149 -3.96 -0.22 -25.92
C ASN A 149 -2.78 0.66 -26.35
N ALA A 150 -2.91 1.37 -27.48
CA ALA A 150 -1.86 2.22 -28.03
C ALA A 150 -1.37 3.36 -27.11
N THR A 151 -2.13 3.71 -26.06
CA THR A 151 -1.83 4.86 -25.18
C THR A 151 -1.71 4.49 -23.71
N HIS A 152 -2.09 3.28 -23.31
CA HIS A 152 -2.17 2.85 -21.91
C HIS A 152 -1.52 1.49 -21.68
N ASN A 153 -0.84 1.35 -20.55
CA ASN A 153 -0.35 0.09 -20.00
C ASN A 153 -1.26 -0.39 -18.88
N THR A 154 -1.38 -1.70 -18.76
CA THR A 154 -1.78 -2.36 -17.51
C THR A 154 -0.53 -2.75 -16.74
N ILE A 155 -0.54 -2.49 -15.44
CA ILE A 155 0.51 -2.89 -14.51
C ILE A 155 -0.11 -3.79 -13.46
N GLU A 156 0.52 -4.94 -13.25
CA GLU A 156 0.08 -5.95 -12.29
C GLU A 156 1.23 -6.32 -11.36
N TYR A 157 0.92 -6.36 -10.06
CA TYR A 157 1.83 -6.89 -9.03
C TYR A 157 1.07 -7.93 -8.22
N THR A 158 1.53 -9.18 -8.30
CA THR A 158 0.85 -10.35 -7.76
C THR A 158 1.72 -11.07 -6.74
N LEU A 159 1.21 -11.28 -5.54
CA LEU A 159 1.75 -12.22 -4.56
C LEU A 159 1.24 -13.63 -4.91
N LYS A 160 2.16 -14.56 -5.17
CA LYS A 160 1.83 -15.96 -5.50
C LYS A 160 1.96 -16.88 -4.29
N LYS A 161 2.88 -16.57 -3.39
CA LYS A 161 3.14 -17.38 -2.21
C LYS A 161 2.48 -16.75 -0.98
N PRO A 162 1.77 -17.53 -0.16
CA PRO A 162 1.19 -17.00 1.07
C PRO A 162 2.21 -16.30 1.97
N SER A 163 1.82 -15.18 2.58
CA SER A 163 2.63 -14.44 3.56
C SER A 163 1.73 -13.88 4.67
N ASP A 164 2.19 -14.02 5.90
CA ASP A 164 1.50 -13.56 7.12
C ASP A 164 2.26 -12.44 7.85
N ASP A 165 3.38 -12.00 7.28
CA ASP A 165 4.32 -11.07 7.90
C ASP A 165 4.56 -9.81 7.04
N LEU A 166 3.70 -9.53 6.06
CA LEU A 166 3.81 -8.33 5.22
C LEU A 166 3.70 -7.04 6.04
N MET A 167 4.66 -6.13 5.85
CA MET A 167 4.53 -4.74 6.27
C MET A 167 3.99 -3.86 5.14
N THR A 168 4.38 -4.15 3.90
CA THR A 168 3.78 -3.52 2.72
C THR A 168 3.87 -4.40 1.49
N PHE A 169 2.91 -4.23 0.58
CA PHE A 169 2.91 -4.77 -0.77
C PHE A 169 2.29 -3.70 -1.68
N ALA A 170 3.10 -3.07 -2.53
CA ALA A 170 2.72 -1.84 -3.21
C ALA A 170 3.34 -1.71 -4.61
N LEU A 171 2.61 -1.04 -5.50
CA LEU A 171 3.12 -0.42 -6.70
C LEU A 171 3.51 1.03 -6.38
N TYR A 172 4.76 1.39 -6.64
CA TYR A 172 5.27 2.74 -6.45
C TYR A 172 5.73 3.34 -7.76
N GLY A 173 5.21 4.51 -8.08
CA GLY A 173 5.53 5.28 -9.27
C GLY A 173 6.18 6.62 -8.94
N ARG A 174 7.26 6.94 -9.66
CA ARG A 174 7.89 8.26 -9.73
C ARG A 174 7.44 8.96 -11.00
N ASN A 175 6.72 10.07 -10.85
CA ASN A 175 6.29 10.94 -11.93
C ASN A 175 7.13 12.22 -11.91
N PHE A 176 8.14 12.27 -12.79
CA PHE A 176 9.11 13.35 -12.84
C PHE A 176 8.52 14.67 -13.37
N THR A 177 7.40 14.63 -14.12
CA THR A 177 6.77 15.86 -14.65
C THR A 177 6.12 16.72 -13.56
N ARG A 178 5.98 16.17 -12.34
CA ARG A 178 5.35 16.84 -11.21
C ARG A 178 6.33 17.22 -10.11
N ASP A 179 7.61 17.03 -10.33
CA ASP A 179 8.63 17.46 -9.38
C ASP A 179 8.61 19.00 -9.28
N ARG A 180 8.90 19.53 -8.08
CA ARG A 180 8.85 20.96 -7.75
C ARG A 180 7.47 21.63 -7.81
N LEU A 181 6.40 20.91 -8.16
CA LEU A 181 5.04 21.43 -8.06
C LEU A 181 4.56 21.50 -6.60
N PRO A 182 3.53 22.30 -6.29
CA PRO A 182 3.01 22.40 -4.93
C PRO A 182 2.54 21.07 -4.34
N LYS A 183 2.81 20.86 -3.05
CA LYS A 183 2.42 19.67 -2.30
C LYS A 183 0.92 19.39 -2.41
N THR A 184 0.58 18.15 -2.73
CA THR A 184 -0.82 17.72 -2.76
C THR A 184 -1.39 17.64 -1.34
N LEU A 185 -2.39 18.48 -1.06
CA LEU A 185 -3.06 18.52 0.23
C LEU A 185 -4.12 17.41 0.34
N PRO A 186 -4.43 16.94 1.57
CA PRO A 186 -5.58 16.09 1.81
C PRO A 186 -6.87 16.84 1.40
N LYS A 187 -7.84 16.14 0.80
CA LYS A 187 -9.17 16.73 0.56
C LYS A 187 -9.75 17.13 1.92
N LYS A 188 -10.06 18.42 2.13
CA LYS A 188 -10.79 18.88 3.32
C LYS A 188 -12.13 18.13 3.35
N LYS A 189 -12.46 17.44 4.45
CA LYS A 189 -13.83 16.96 4.66
C LYS A 189 -14.70 18.22 4.69
N LYS A 190 -15.64 18.38 3.76
CA LYS A 190 -16.68 19.40 3.90
C LYS A 190 -17.41 19.08 5.21
N GLN A 191 -17.24 19.91 6.24
CA GLN A 191 -18.15 19.92 7.38
C GLN A 191 -19.52 20.27 6.79
N LYS A 192 -20.44 19.31 6.80
CA LYS A 192 -21.86 19.64 6.66
C LYS A 192 -22.19 20.49 7.88
N ARG A 193 -22.34 21.80 7.68
CA ARG A 193 -23.04 22.65 8.64
C ARG A 193 -24.49 22.17 8.58
N TYR A 194 -24.94 21.54 9.67
CA TYR A 194 -26.36 21.42 9.98
C TYR A 194 -26.78 22.72 10.66
#